data_AF-A0A9D0ZMT5-F1
#
_entry.id   AF-A0A9D0ZMT5-F1
#
_cell.length_a   1.000
_cell.length_b   1.000
_cell.length_c   1.000
_cell.angle_alpha   90.00
_cell.angle_beta   90.00
_cell.angle_gamma   90.00
#
_symmetry.space_group_name_H-M   'P 1'
#
loop_
_entity.id
_entity.type
_entity.pdbx_description
1 polymer ?
#
loop_
_entity_poly.entity_id
_entity_poly.type
_entity_poly.pdbx_seq_one_letter_code
_entity_poly.pdbx_strand_id
1 'polypeptide(L)'
;QTSAIEYHSLQNDPLASACPSPNPPTLRNENHIRKIVQALLDAEEMPHLMAATDLLHLRFVSSDGKAYNVYLQEVSEWSQGRSEPDTLYARMGGFCYKVDKDAMFDALDEAGCPDVIFQA
;
A
#
# COMPACT_ATOMS: atom_id res chain seq x y z
N GLN A 1 -0.90 17.22 6.45
CA GLN A 1 0.42 16.57 6.67
C GLN A 1 0.17 15.25 7.37
N THR A 2 0.70 14.15 6.83
CA THR A 2 0.66 12.83 7.47
C THR A 2 1.61 12.83 8.67
N SER A 3 1.11 12.45 9.83
CA SER A 3 1.86 12.36 11.09
C SER A 3 2.24 10.92 11.43
N ALA A 4 1.49 9.94 10.93
CA ALA A 4 1.77 8.53 11.11
C ALA A 4 1.21 7.68 9.96
N ILE A 5 1.79 6.50 9.76
CA ILE A 5 1.23 5.46 8.88
C ILE A 5 1.04 4.21 9.71
N GLU A 6 -0.21 3.78 9.89
CA GLU A 6 -0.53 2.47 10.46
C GLU A 6 -0.54 1.44 9.32
N TYR A 7 0.00 0.26 9.53
CA TYR A 7 0.07 -0.75 8.47
C TYR A 7 -0.38 -2.14 8.91
N HIS A 8 -0.98 -2.87 7.97
CA HIS A 8 -1.56 -4.18 8.20
C HIS A 8 -1.32 -5.09 6.99
N SER A 9 -0.72 -6.26 7.22
CA SER A 9 -0.62 -7.30 6.18
C SER A 9 -1.98 -7.95 5.96
N LEU A 10 -2.35 -8.13 4.69
CA LEU A 10 -3.58 -8.79 4.25
C LEU A 10 -3.31 -10.12 3.51
N GLN A 11 -2.03 -10.50 3.33
CA GLN A 11 -1.63 -11.68 2.54
C GLN A 11 -2.29 -13.01 2.99
N ASN A 12 -2.52 -13.20 4.29
CA ASN A 12 -3.08 -14.45 4.81
C ASN A 12 -4.61 -14.50 4.77
N ASP A 13 -5.26 -13.33 4.67
CA ASP A 13 -6.72 -13.20 4.61
C ASP A 13 -7.06 -11.85 3.96
N PRO A 14 -7.25 -11.80 2.62
CA PRO A 14 -7.61 -10.59 1.90
C PRO A 14 -8.97 -10.00 2.32
N LEU A 15 -9.80 -10.77 3.04
CA LEU A 15 -11.07 -10.33 3.61
C LEU A 15 -10.92 -9.82 5.05
N ALA A 16 -9.72 -9.89 5.64
CA ALA A 16 -9.46 -9.41 6.98
C ALA A 16 -9.78 -7.91 7.10
N SER A 17 -10.30 -7.54 8.27
CA SER A 17 -10.56 -6.13 8.55
C SER A 17 -9.26 -5.33 8.45
N ALA A 18 -9.32 -4.22 7.70
CA ALA A 18 -8.21 -3.30 7.49
C ALA A 18 -7.74 -2.58 8.79
N CYS A 19 -8.47 -2.74 9.90
CA CYS A 19 -8.08 -2.37 11.27
C CYS A 19 -8.32 -3.56 12.23
N PRO A 20 -7.51 -4.62 12.16
CA PRO A 20 -7.71 -5.82 12.96
C PRO A 20 -7.23 -5.64 14.41
N SER A 21 -6.41 -4.64 14.70
CA SER A 21 -5.77 -4.45 16.02
C SER A 21 -6.13 -3.09 16.65
N PRO A 22 -6.40 -3.04 17.96
CA PRO A 22 -6.48 -1.78 18.71
C PRO A 22 -5.13 -1.05 18.82
N ASN A 23 -4.02 -1.75 18.60
CA ASN A 23 -2.65 -1.21 18.60
C ASN A 23 -1.95 -1.64 17.30
N PRO A 24 -2.21 -0.97 16.17
CA PRO A 24 -1.61 -1.34 14.90
C PRO A 24 -0.11 -0.97 14.87
N PRO A 25 0.72 -1.75 14.15
CA PRO A 25 2.07 -1.32 13.81
C PRO A 25 2.03 0.07 13.16
N THR A 26 2.83 1.01 13.67
CA THR A 26 2.73 2.42 13.30
C THR A 26 4.10 3.00 13.00
N LEU A 27 4.27 3.53 11.79
CA LEU A 27 5.40 4.35 11.37
C LEU A 27 5.20 5.79 11.80
N ARG A 28 6.20 6.38 12.47
CA ARG A 28 6.20 7.78 12.93
C ARG A 28 7.42 8.57 12.48
N ASN A 29 8.39 7.91 11.84
CA ASN A 29 9.59 8.57 11.33
C ASN A 29 9.22 9.41 10.11
N GLU A 30 9.45 10.72 10.18
CA GLU A 30 9.07 11.66 9.12
C GLU A 30 9.75 11.37 7.77
N ASN A 31 11.01 10.89 7.77
CA ASN A 31 11.72 10.56 6.55
C ASN A 31 11.12 9.32 5.88
N HIS A 32 10.80 8.28 6.67
CA HIS A 32 10.19 7.06 6.15
C HIS A 32 8.79 7.36 5.59
N ILE A 33 7.98 8.13 6.34
CA ILE A 33 6.66 8.58 5.88
C ILE A 33 6.80 9.37 4.56
N ARG A 34 7.78 10.26 4.46
CA ARG A 34 8.00 11.06 3.25
C ARG A 34 8.33 10.18 2.03
N LYS A 35 9.19 9.16 2.18
CA LYS A 35 9.55 8.25 1.08
C LYS A 35 8.33 7.48 0.56
N ILE A 36 7.53 6.91 1.46
CA ILE A 36 6.29 6.19 1.09
C ILE A 36 5.30 7.14 0.40
N VAL A 37 5.11 8.35 0.94
CA VAL A 37 4.24 9.36 0.31
C VAL A 37 4.76 9.76 -1.07
N GLN A 38 6.08 9.91 -1.24
CA GLN A 38 6.67 10.27 -2.53
C GLN A 38 6.40 9.18 -3.58
N ALA A 39 6.60 7.91 -3.24
CA ALA A 39 6.29 6.79 -4.14
C ALA A 39 4.81 6.75 -4.56
N LEU A 40 3.88 7.16 -3.69
CA LEU A 40 2.46 7.28 -4.04
C LEU A 40 2.15 8.52 -4.88
N LEU A 41 2.87 9.62 -4.70
CA LEU A 41 2.68 10.85 -5.50
C LEU A 41 3.21 10.68 -6.92
N ASP A 42 4.25 9.87 -7.11
CA ASP A 42 4.83 9.55 -8.41
C ASP A 42 4.04 8.45 -9.15
N ALA A 43 3.00 7.89 -8.52
CA ALA A 43 2.18 6.83 -9.08
C ALA A 43 1.31 7.32 -10.25
N GLU A 44 1.17 6.48 -11.27
CA GLU A 44 0.38 6.78 -12.47
C GLU A 44 -1.09 6.36 -12.26
N GLU A 45 -2.04 7.29 -12.43
CA GLU A 45 -3.46 6.96 -12.34
C GLU A 45 -3.89 6.01 -13.46
N MET A 46 -4.54 4.90 -13.10
CA MET A 46 -5.04 3.91 -14.04
C MET A 46 -6.49 4.22 -14.44
N PRO A 47 -6.87 4.00 -15.71
CA PRO A 47 -8.19 4.36 -16.22
C PRO A 47 -9.32 3.51 -15.64
N HIS A 48 -9.02 2.35 -15.06
CA HIS A 48 -9.99 1.38 -14.54
C HIS A 48 -9.49 0.74 -13.24
N LEU A 49 -10.44 0.27 -12.41
CA LEU A 49 -10.11 -0.57 -11.25
C LEU A 49 -9.58 -1.93 -11.72
N MET A 50 -8.47 -2.37 -11.14
CA MET A 50 -7.85 -3.65 -11.46
C MET A 50 -8.44 -4.78 -10.63
N ALA A 51 -8.59 -5.96 -11.24
CA ALA A 51 -8.78 -7.20 -10.49
C ALA A 51 -7.43 -7.58 -9.87
N ALA A 52 -7.21 -7.18 -8.62
CA ALA A 52 -5.97 -7.35 -7.89
C ALA A 52 -6.24 -7.86 -6.47
N THR A 53 -5.23 -8.52 -5.89
CA THR A 53 -5.27 -9.00 -4.51
C THR A 53 -4.63 -7.96 -3.61
N ASP A 54 -5.35 -7.53 -2.57
CA ASP A 54 -4.81 -6.63 -1.54
C ASP A 54 -3.74 -7.35 -0.73
N LEU A 55 -2.53 -6.78 -0.67
CA LEU A 55 -1.38 -7.33 0.07
C LEU A 55 -1.16 -6.61 1.38
N LEU A 56 -1.22 -5.28 1.35
CA LEU A 56 -0.90 -4.41 2.47
C LEU A 56 -1.89 -3.26 2.53
N HIS A 57 -2.46 -3.03 3.70
CA HIS A 57 -3.23 -1.83 3.99
C HIS A 57 -2.38 -0.82 4.76
N LEU A 58 -2.24 0.37 4.19
CA LEU A 58 -1.59 1.54 4.77
C LEU A 58 -2.66 2.58 5.13
N ARG A 59 -2.76 2.94 6.40
CA ARG A 59 -3.63 4.00 6.89
C ARG A 59 -2.81 5.23 7.27
N PHE A 60 -2.90 6.26 6.44
CA PHE A 60 -2.22 7.53 6.63
C PHE A 60 -3.03 8.40 7.58
N VAL A 61 -2.50 8.63 8.77
CA VAL A 61 -3.13 9.46 9.82
C VAL A 61 -2.53 10.85 9.76
N SER A 62 -3.37 11.86 9.63
CA SER A 62 -2.97 13.27 9.66
C SER A 62 -2.91 13.81 11.09
N SER A 63 -2.24 14.95 11.27
CA SER A 63 -2.14 15.61 12.59
C SER A 63 -3.48 16.05 13.18
N ASP A 64 -4.51 16.27 12.35
CA ASP A 64 -5.89 16.59 12.77
C ASP A 64 -6.76 15.33 12.98
N GLY A 65 -6.16 14.13 12.91
CA GLY A 65 -6.82 12.86 13.22
C GLY A 65 -7.63 12.25 12.06
N LYS A 66 -7.58 12.83 10.85
CA LYS A 66 -8.16 12.20 9.67
C LYS A 66 -7.30 11.03 9.21
N ALA A 67 -7.94 10.03 8.62
CA ALA A 67 -7.28 8.84 8.12
C ALA A 67 -7.60 8.63 6.64
N TYR A 68 -6.58 8.30 5.85
CA TYR A 68 -6.71 7.95 4.44
C TYR A 68 -6.20 6.53 4.25
N ASN A 69 -6.99 5.70 3.57
CA ASN A 69 -6.69 4.28 3.38
C ASN A 69 -6.11 4.06 2.00
N VAL A 70 -4.99 3.38 1.94
CA VAL A 70 -4.30 2.96 0.73
C VAL A 70 -4.09 1.45 0.81
N TYR A 71 -4.52 0.73 -0.22
CA TYR A 71 -4.32 -0.71 -0.33
C TYR A 71 -3.28 -0.95 -1.41
N LEU A 72 -2.13 -1.51 -1.07
CA LEU A 72 -1.18 -2.01 -2.05
C LEU A 72 -1.67 -3.36 -2.55
N GLN A 73 -1.69 -3.53 -3.87
CA GLN A 73 -2.27 -4.68 -4.53
C GLN A 73 -1.32 -5.23 -5.59
N GLU A 74 -1.30 -6.55 -5.74
CA GLU A 74 -0.69 -7.23 -6.88
C GLU A 74 -1.77 -7.84 -7.77
N VAL A 75 -1.62 -7.70 -9.08
CA VAL A 75 -2.56 -8.26 -10.05
C VAL A 75 -2.31 -9.76 -10.17
N SER A 76 -3.29 -10.56 -9.77
CA SER A 76 -3.24 -12.01 -9.94
C SER A 76 -3.52 -12.42 -11.39
N GLU A 77 -4.41 -11.71 -12.12
CA GLU A 77 -4.71 -11.97 -13.53
C GLU A 77 -5.20 -10.70 -14.26
N TRP A 78 -4.59 -10.34 -15.40
CA TRP A 78 -5.12 -9.30 -16.29
C TRP A 78 -6.09 -9.91 -17.29
N SER A 79 -7.34 -9.46 -17.30
CA SER A 79 -8.40 -9.93 -18.18
C SER A 79 -8.25 -9.47 -19.64
N GLN A 80 -7.05 -9.56 -20.24
CA GLN A 80 -6.76 -9.41 -21.68
C GLN A 80 -5.47 -10.14 -22.12
N GLY A 81 -4.97 -11.11 -21.36
CA GLY A 81 -3.84 -11.95 -21.79
C GLY A 81 -2.44 -11.29 -21.72
N ARG A 82 -2.31 -10.14 -21.04
CA ARG A 82 -1.02 -9.58 -20.64
C ARG A 82 -0.98 -9.39 -19.13
N SER A 83 -0.50 -10.39 -18.40
CA SER A 83 0.04 -10.13 -17.06
C SER A 83 1.32 -9.31 -17.22
N GLU A 84 1.43 -8.16 -16.56
CA GLU A 84 2.72 -7.60 -16.18
C GLU A 84 3.02 -8.13 -14.78
N PRO A 85 3.66 -9.32 -14.64
CA PRO A 85 3.79 -10.03 -13.36
C PRO A 85 4.56 -9.27 -12.27
N ASP A 86 5.10 -8.09 -12.57
CA ASP A 86 5.92 -7.29 -11.65
C ASP A 86 5.31 -5.92 -11.33
N THR A 87 4.00 -5.73 -11.54
CA THR A 87 3.37 -4.42 -11.30
C THR A 87 2.66 -4.35 -9.95
N LEU A 88 3.06 -3.37 -9.14
CA LEU A 88 2.39 -3.00 -7.90
C LEU A 88 1.37 -1.90 -8.17
N TYR A 89 0.20 -2.03 -7.57
CA TYR A 89 -0.86 -1.01 -7.63
C TYR A 89 -1.19 -0.49 -6.24
N ALA A 90 -1.64 0.76 -6.16
CA ALA A 90 -2.21 1.35 -4.97
C ALA A 90 -3.66 1.74 -5.24
N ARG A 91 -4.59 1.20 -4.44
CA ARG A 91 -6.00 1.59 -4.45
C ARG A 91 -6.26 2.62 -3.36
N MET A 92 -6.73 3.79 -3.77
CA MET A 92 -7.02 4.93 -2.90
C MET A 92 -8.45 5.39 -3.13
N GLY A 93 -9.35 5.00 -2.22
CA GLY A 93 -10.79 5.22 -2.42
C GLY A 93 -11.33 4.46 -3.62
N GLY A 94 -11.89 5.18 -4.60
CA GLY A 94 -12.45 4.63 -5.84
C GLY A 94 -11.48 4.58 -7.03
N PHE A 95 -10.22 4.94 -6.83
CA PHE A 95 -9.20 5.05 -7.88
C PHE A 95 -8.07 4.03 -7.66
N CYS A 96 -7.39 3.68 -8.73
CA CYS A 96 -6.25 2.76 -8.75
C CYS A 96 -5.06 3.43 -9.43
N TYR A 97 -3.87 3.23 -8.88
CA TYR A 97 -2.64 3.86 -9.37
C TYR A 97 -1.56 2.79 -9.55
N LYS A 98 -0.80 2.85 -10.64
CA LYS A 98 0.38 2.02 -10.87
C LYS A 98 1.55 2.64 -10.12
N VAL A 99 2.17 1.88 -9.24
CA VAL A 99 3.25 2.33 -8.35
C VAL A 99 4.56 1.67 -8.79
N ASP A 100 5.67 2.39 -8.69
CA ASP A 100 6.99 1.80 -8.80
C ASP A 100 7.19 0.80 -7.65
N LYS A 101 7.25 -0.50 -8.00
CA LYS A 101 7.32 -1.60 -7.05
C LYS A 101 8.58 -1.55 -6.21
N ASP A 102 9.73 -1.33 -6.85
CA ASP A 102 11.04 -1.32 -6.18
C ASP A 102 11.13 -0.12 -5.25
N ALA A 103 10.76 1.08 -5.72
CA ALA A 103 10.80 2.29 -4.89
C ALA A 103 9.85 2.21 -3.67
N MET A 104 8.68 1.59 -3.83
CA MET A 104 7.74 1.38 -2.73
C MET A 104 8.27 0.36 -1.73
N PHE A 105 8.81 -0.77 -2.20
CA PHE A 105 9.34 -1.81 -1.33
C PHE A 105 10.59 -1.37 -0.59
N ASP A 106 11.52 -0.68 -1.25
CA ASP A 106 12.68 -0.06 -0.60
C ASP A 106 12.24 0.91 0.52
N ALA A 107 11.22 1.73 0.26
CA ALA A 107 10.70 2.65 1.26
C ALA A 107 10.02 1.94 2.46
N LEU A 108 9.38 0.79 2.23
CA LEU A 108 8.74 -0.01 3.27
C LEU A 108 9.76 -0.80 4.09
N ASP A 109 10.77 -1.39 3.45
CA ASP A 109 11.87 -2.11 4.11
C ASP A 109 12.68 -1.18 5.01
N GLU A 110 13.11 -0.03 4.49
CA GLU A 110 13.79 0.99 5.29
C GLU A 110 12.93 1.47 6.49
N ALA A 111 11.61 1.46 6.32
CA ALA A 111 10.68 1.82 7.38
C ALA A 111 10.55 0.74 8.48
N GLY A 112 11.11 -0.44 8.26
CA GLY A 112 10.97 -1.61 9.12
C GLY A 112 9.60 -2.26 9.01
N CYS A 113 8.89 -2.07 7.88
CA CYS A 113 7.72 -2.89 7.57
C CYS A 113 8.22 -4.31 7.25
N PRO A 114 7.67 -5.35 7.90
CA PRO A 114 8.26 -6.68 7.84
C PRO A 114 8.26 -7.26 6.42
N ASP A 115 9.41 -7.81 6.00
CA ASP A 115 9.63 -8.51 4.72
C ASP A 115 8.64 -9.63 4.42
N VAL A 116 8.05 -10.19 5.47
CA VAL A 116 7.05 -11.27 5.37
C VAL A 116 5.79 -10.83 4.62
N ILE A 117 5.64 -9.53 4.31
CA ILE A 117 4.57 -8.96 3.48
C ILE A 117 4.91 -9.03 1.99
N PHE A 118 6.15 -9.33 1.62
CA PHE A 118 6.67 -9.28 0.24
C PHE A 118 7.28 -10.60 -0.24
N GLN A 119 7.37 -11.62 0.63
CA GLN A 119 7.77 -12.97 0.25
C GLN A 119 6.55 -13.75 -0.24
N ALA A 120 6.39 -13.82 -1.56
CA ALA A 120 5.58 -14.84 -2.24
C ALA A 120 6.45 -16.05 -2.62
#